data_AF-E3E5A5-F1
#
_entry.id   AF-E3E5A5-F1
#
_cell.length_a   1.000
_cell.length_b   1.000
_cell.length_c   1.000
_cell.angle_alpha   90.00
_cell.angle_beta   90.00
_cell.angle_gamma   90.00
#
_symmetry.space_group_name_H-M   'P 1'
#
loop_
_entity.id
_entity.type
_entity.pdbx_description
1 polymer ?
#
loop_
_entity_poly.entity_id
_entity_poly.type
_entity_poly.pdbx_seq_one_letter_code
_entity_poly.pdbx_strand_id
1 'polypeptide(L)'
;MKFGAIMQACRVRAGLSQEEMAELLNRTQSCISKIENDHKIPDMTTLLRWVEVTGTREVLVAFLYGMDGLRMIQNIVTMIGGTRTI
;
A
#
# COMPACT_ATOMS: atom_id res chain seq x y z
N MET A 1 7.33 10.58 5.65
CA MET A 1 6.13 9.72 5.73
C MET A 1 6.40 8.61 6.74
N LYS A 2 5.49 8.34 7.68
CA LYS A 2 5.57 7.14 8.54
C LYS A 2 4.88 5.99 7.80
N PHE A 3 5.66 5.12 7.17
CA PHE A 3 5.16 3.99 6.36
C PHE A 3 4.22 3.11 7.20
N GLY A 4 4.62 2.79 8.43
CA GLY A 4 3.86 1.99 9.37
C GLY A 4 2.49 2.57 9.71
N ALA A 5 2.39 3.90 9.86
CA ALA A 5 1.11 4.56 10.13
C ALA A 5 0.10 4.41 8.97
N ILE A 6 0.59 4.38 7.72
CA ILE A 6 -0.25 4.13 6.54
C ILE A 6 -0.73 2.67 6.56
N MET A 7 0.16 1.72 6.84
CA MET A 7 -0.18 0.30 6.94
C MET A 7 -1.23 0.04 8.04
N GLN A 8 -1.09 0.71 9.18
CA GLN A 8 -2.07 0.71 10.27
C GLN A 8 -3.42 1.25 9.80
N ALA A 9 -3.44 2.39 9.10
CA ALA A 9 -4.67 2.99 8.59
C ALA A 9 -5.39 2.06 7.59
N CYS A 10 -4.65 1.37 6.71
CA CYS A 10 -5.22 0.36 5.81
C CYS A 10 -5.89 -0.77 6.59
N ARG A 11 -5.21 -1.32 7.61
CA ARG A 11 -5.74 -2.41 8.44
C ARG A 11 -6.99 -1.99 9.21
N VAL A 12 -6.95 -0.84 9.88
CA VAL A 12 -8.09 -0.34 10.68
C VAL A 12 -9.30 -0.04 9.80
N ARG A 13 -9.10 0.54 8.61
CA ARG A 13 -10.19 0.76 7.63
C ARG A 13 -10.84 -0.53 7.15
N ALA A 14 -10.07 -1.62 7.10
CA ALA A 14 -10.59 -2.95 6.77
C ALA A 14 -11.29 -3.63 7.96
N GLY A 15 -11.35 -2.98 9.14
CA GLY A 15 -12.00 -3.52 10.34
C GLY A 15 -11.20 -4.62 11.04
N LEU A 16 -9.91 -4.78 10.73
CA LEU A 16 -9.07 -5.85 11.25
C LEU A 16 -8.28 -5.41 12.48
N SER A 17 -8.18 -6.26 13.50
CA SER A 17 -7.19 -6.19 14.57
C SER A 17 -5.80 -6.59 14.08
N GLN A 18 -4.76 -6.32 14.88
CA GLN A 18 -3.40 -6.75 14.54
C GLN A 18 -3.25 -8.29 14.56
N GLU A 19 -4.06 -8.99 15.35
CA GLU A 19 -4.07 -10.45 15.43
C GLU A 19 -4.70 -11.06 14.18
N GLU A 20 -5.88 -10.59 13.77
CA GLU A 20 -6.53 -11.03 12.53
C GLU A 20 -5.66 -10.75 11.30
N MET A 21 -4.98 -9.60 11.26
CA MET A 21 -4.05 -9.28 10.18
C MET A 21 -2.83 -10.22 10.18
N ALA A 22 -2.32 -10.56 11.37
CA ALA A 22 -1.23 -11.52 11.51
C ALA A 22 -1.62 -12.90 10.98
N GLU A 23 -2.81 -13.39 11.31
CA GLU A 23 -3.35 -14.65 10.79
C GLU A 23 -3.45 -14.65 9.26
N LEU A 24 -4.03 -13.59 8.68
CA LEU A 24 -4.20 -13.44 7.22
C LEU A 24 -2.88 -13.35 6.45
N LEU A 25 -1.81 -12.88 7.11
CA LEU A 25 -0.46 -12.78 6.55
C LEU A 25 0.45 -13.96 6.91
N ASN A 26 -0.03 -14.91 7.72
CA ASN A 26 0.78 -15.96 8.33
C ASN A 26 2.04 -15.37 9.00
N ARG A 27 1.81 -14.43 9.92
CA ARG A 27 2.82 -13.71 10.72
C ARG A 27 2.37 -13.66 12.18
N THR A 28 3.23 -13.14 13.05
CA THR A 28 2.87 -12.87 14.44
C THR A 28 2.30 -11.47 14.59
N GLN A 29 1.42 -11.25 15.57
CA GLN A 29 0.91 -9.92 15.93
C GLN A 29 2.06 -8.93 16.22
N SER A 30 3.14 -9.38 16.88
CA SER A 30 4.33 -8.56 17.12
C SER A 30 5.00 -8.12 15.81
N CYS A 31 4.98 -8.95 14.76
CA CYS A 31 5.48 -8.55 13.44
C CYS A 31 4.63 -7.41 12.85
N ILE A 32 3.31 -7.50 12.96
CA ILE A 32 2.38 -6.44 12.53
C ILE A 32 2.65 -5.15 13.30
N SER A 33 2.74 -5.22 14.63
CA SER A 33 3.06 -4.07 15.47
C SER A 33 4.40 -3.42 15.11
N LYS A 34 5.46 -4.22 14.86
CA LYS A 34 6.76 -3.68 14.43
C LYS A 34 6.67 -2.97 13.08
N ILE A 35 5.88 -3.49 12.14
CA ILE A 35 5.66 -2.85 10.84
C ILE A 35 4.92 -1.51 11.02
N GLU A 36 3.85 -1.50 11.81
CA GLU A 36 3.03 -0.30 12.03
C GLU A 36 3.75 0.81 12.80
N ASN A 37 4.75 0.44 13.59
CA ASN A 37 5.58 1.39 14.34
C ASN A 37 6.93 1.68 13.65
N ASP A 38 7.09 1.35 12.36
CA ASP A 38 8.32 1.58 11.58
C ASP A 38 9.58 0.88 12.16
N HIS A 39 9.42 -0.10 13.05
CA HIS A 39 10.51 -0.92 13.60
C HIS A 39 10.89 -2.09 12.68
N LYS A 40 10.08 -2.38 11.66
CA LYS A 40 10.34 -3.40 10.65
C LYS A 40 9.77 -2.99 9.30
N ILE A 41 10.60 -3.04 8.26
CA ILE A 41 10.14 -2.87 6.88
C ILE A 41 9.60 -4.23 6.39
N PRO A 42 8.36 -4.32 5.88
CA PRO A 42 7.87 -5.54 5.26
C PRO A 42 8.59 -5.81 3.94
N ASP A 43 8.82 -7.10 3.63
CA ASP A 43 9.22 -7.48 2.29
C ASP A 43 8.08 -7.24 1.28
N MET A 44 8.41 -7.25 -0.02
CA MET A 44 7.45 -6.99 -1.09
C MET A 44 6.26 -7.96 -1.08
N THR A 45 6.50 -9.23 -0.75
CA THR A 45 5.45 -10.25 -0.67
C THR A 45 4.45 -9.93 0.45
N THR A 46 4.96 -9.52 1.61
CA THR A 46 4.16 -9.10 2.76
C THR A 46 3.38 -7.85 2.44
N LEU A 47 4.00 -6.86 1.78
CA LEU A 47 3.32 -5.63 1.36
C LEU A 47 2.20 -5.91 0.35
N LEU A 48 2.46 -6.73 -0.67
CA LEU A 48 1.47 -7.15 -1.67
C LEU A 48 0.27 -7.81 -0.99
N ARG A 49 0.52 -8.78 -0.12
CA ARG A 49 -0.58 -9.47 0.57
C ARG A 49 -1.35 -8.55 1.51
N TRP A 50 -0.65 -7.62 2.18
CA TRP A 50 -1.28 -6.62 3.04
C TRP A 50 -2.29 -5.77 2.28
N VAL A 51 -1.89 -5.23 1.11
CA VAL A 51 -2.78 -4.39 0.31
C VAL A 51 -3.90 -5.17 -0.37
N GLU A 52 -3.71 -6.47 -0.63
CA GLU A 52 -4.79 -7.35 -1.10
C GLU A 52 -5.86 -7.56 -0.04
N VAL A 53 -5.45 -7.97 1.17
CA VAL A 53 -6.35 -8.29 2.28
C VAL A 53 -7.15 -7.06 2.73
N THR A 54 -6.52 -5.89 2.70
CA THR A 54 -7.16 -4.63 3.12
C THR A 54 -7.90 -3.92 1.98
N GLY A 55 -7.80 -4.41 0.74
CA GLY A 55 -8.37 -3.75 -0.43
C GLY A 55 -7.77 -2.37 -0.71
N THR A 56 -6.46 -2.21 -0.50
CA THR A 56 -5.74 -0.92 -0.60
C THR A 56 -4.59 -0.91 -1.62
N ARG A 57 -4.81 -1.51 -2.81
CA ARG A 57 -3.75 -1.62 -3.84
C ARG A 57 -3.21 -0.27 -4.33
N GLU A 58 -4.02 0.79 -4.24
CA GLU A 58 -3.63 2.17 -4.53
C GLU A 58 -2.46 2.66 -3.64
N VAL A 59 -2.33 2.13 -2.41
CA VAL A 59 -1.24 2.47 -1.51
C VAL A 59 0.08 1.92 -2.02
N LEU A 60 0.10 0.69 -2.55
CA LEU A 60 1.28 0.11 -3.18
C LEU A 60 1.72 0.93 -4.40
N VAL A 61 0.76 1.34 -5.24
CA VAL A 61 1.03 2.20 -6.40
C VAL A 61 1.65 3.53 -5.93
N ALA A 62 1.06 4.20 -4.95
CA ALA A 62 1.60 5.44 -4.39
C ALA A 62 3.03 5.28 -3.83
N PHE A 63 3.35 4.11 -3.25
CA PHE A 63 4.72 3.82 -2.79
C PHE A 63 5.69 3.59 -3.95
N LEU A 64 5.32 2.80 -4.96
CA LEU A 64 6.20 2.45 -6.08
C LEU A 64 6.54 3.63 -6.98
N TYR A 65 5.57 4.51 -7.22
CA TYR A 65 5.77 5.68 -8.08
C TYR A 65 6.30 6.91 -7.33
N GLY A 66 6.48 6.80 -6.01
CA GLY A 66 6.68 7.97 -5.16
C GLY A 66 5.47 8.92 -5.21
N MET A 67 5.55 10.04 -4.50
CA MET A 67 4.47 11.04 -4.36
C MET A 67 4.06 11.78 -5.66
N ASP A 68 4.29 11.20 -6.84
CA ASP A 68 3.98 11.75 -8.15
C ASP A 68 3.13 10.80 -9.03
N GLY A 69 2.32 9.93 -8.40
CA GLY A 69 1.31 9.15 -9.12
C GLY A 69 0.34 10.03 -9.95
N LEU A 70 0.12 11.28 -9.53
CA LEU A 70 -0.64 12.28 -10.28
C LEU A 70 0.06 12.69 -11.60
N ARG A 71 1.39 12.84 -11.59
CA ARG A 71 2.18 13.10 -12.80
C ARG A 71 2.14 11.90 -13.75
N MET A 72 2.10 10.68 -13.21
CA MET A 72 1.95 9.49 -14.04
C MET A 72 0.57 9.43 -14.71
N ILE A 73 -0.51 9.72 -13.97
CA ILE A 73 -1.86 9.84 -14.55
C ILE A 73 -1.88 10.92 -15.63
N GLN A 74 -1.25 12.08 -15.40
CA GLN A 74 -1.14 13.14 -16.42
C GLN A 74 -0.39 12.67 -17.66
N ASN A 75 0.71 11.92 -17.53
CA ASN A 75 1.43 11.36 -18.66
C ASN A 75 0.59 10.35 -19.44
N ILE A 76 -0.17 9.49 -18.75
CA ILE A 76 -1.08 8.53 -19.39
C ILE A 76 -2.23 9.25 -20.10
N VAL A 77 -2.86 10.23 -19.46
CA VAL A 77 -3.94 11.04 -20.06
C VAL A 77 -3.44 11.81 -21.28
N THR A 78 -2.24 12.36 -21.22
CA THR A 78 -1.62 13.10 -22.35
C THR A 78 -1.25 12.16 -23.50
N MET A 79 -0.74 10.96 -23.21
CA MET A 79 -0.45 9.94 -24.24
C MET A 79 -1.72 9.43 -24.93
N ILE A 80 -2.82 9.27 -24.19
CA ILE A 80 -4.11 8.86 -24.75
C ILE A 80 -4.76 10.03 -25.52
N GLY A 81 -4.62 11.27 -25.03
CA GLY A 81 -5.13 12.47 -25.69
C GLY A 81 -4.34 12.93 -26.93
N GLY A 82 -3.09 12.49 -27.07
CA GLY A 82 -2.18 12.89 -28.17
C GLY A 82 -2.35 12.13 -29.48
N THR A 83 -3.31 11.20 -29.60
CA THR A 83 -3.59 10.48 -30.86
C THR A 83 -4.68 11.14 -31.71
N ARG A 84 -5.08 12.38 -31.41
CA ARG A 84 -5.87 13.21 -32.33
C ARG A 84 -5.03 14.43 -32.74
N THR A 85 -4.95 14.65 -34.05
CA THR A 85 -4.13 15.64 -34.78
C THR A 85 -2.68 15.14 -34.97
N ILE A 86 -2.24 14.70 -36.15
CA ILE A 86 -2.36 15.26 -37.51
C ILE A 86 -2.38 14.11 -38.52
#